data_AF-A0A098TGH5-F1
#
_entry.id   AF-A0A098TGH5-F1
#
_cell.length_a   1.000
_cell.length_b   1.000
_cell.length_c   1.000
_cell.angle_alpha   90.00
_cell.angle_beta   90.00
_cell.angle_gamma   90.00
#
_symmetry.space_group_name_H-M   'P 1'
#
loop_
_entity.id
_entity.type
_entity.pdbx_description
1 polymer ?
#
loop_
_entity_poly.entity_id
_entity_poly.type
_entity_poly.pdbx_seq_one_letter_code
_entity_poly.pdbx_strand_id
1 'polypeptide(L)'
;METDVHVPHGLWARDYKDMLAQIKGLGYNVIRLPFSVQALRSPSISSVNFSLGSNQSLQGKTPLQVMDLVIQESNRLGLLIYSIAIDWVTTAFRNFGTEMGGFTEADWINTWTMLASRY
;
A
#
# COMPACT_ATOMS: atom_id res chain seq x y z
N MET A 1 -2.55 -0.12 -2.09
CA MET A 1 -3.03 -0.54 -0.74
C MET A 1 -4.36 -1.25 -0.86
N GLU A 2 -4.68 -2.13 0.08
CA GLU A 2 -5.74 -3.16 -0.07
C GLU A 2 -7.19 -2.68 -0.32
N THR A 3 -7.52 -1.42 -0.02
CA THR A 3 -8.88 -0.86 -0.01
C THR A 3 -9.13 0.07 -1.21
N ASP A 4 -10.37 0.54 -1.35
CA ASP A 4 -10.87 1.42 -2.42
C ASP A 4 -10.10 2.75 -2.58
N VAL A 5 -9.47 3.22 -1.50
CA VAL A 5 -8.67 4.45 -1.52
C VAL A 5 -7.24 4.25 -2.04
N HIS A 6 -6.83 2.98 -2.19
CA HIS A 6 -5.54 2.55 -2.72
C HIS A 6 -4.29 3.06 -1.96
N VAL A 7 -4.44 3.64 -0.77
CA VAL A 7 -3.37 4.12 0.14
C VAL A 7 -3.53 3.59 1.57
N PRO A 8 -2.54 3.71 2.49
CA PRO A 8 -2.77 3.32 3.87
C PRO A 8 -3.88 4.21 4.41
N HIS A 9 -4.79 3.62 5.17
CA HIS A 9 -5.80 4.39 5.85
C HIS A 9 -5.18 5.29 6.92
N GLY A 10 -5.89 6.38 7.25
CA GLY A 10 -5.47 7.38 8.22
C GLY A 10 -4.82 8.62 7.62
N LEU A 11 -4.42 8.60 6.33
CA LEU A 11 -3.75 9.74 5.69
C LEU A 11 -4.64 10.98 5.48
N TRP A 12 -5.95 10.86 5.66
CA TRP A 12 -6.86 12.02 5.75
C TRP A 12 -6.68 12.81 7.06
N ALA A 13 -6.15 12.17 8.11
CA ALA A 13 -6.03 12.73 9.47
C ALA A 13 -4.59 12.81 9.98
N ARG A 14 -3.68 12.00 9.45
CA ARG A 14 -2.30 11.88 9.95
C ARG A 14 -1.28 11.93 8.81
N ASP A 15 -0.12 12.49 9.11
CA ASP A 15 1.05 12.46 8.24
C ASP A 15 1.64 11.04 8.21
N TYR A 16 2.02 10.56 7.02
CA TYR A 16 2.50 9.19 6.86
C TYR A 16 3.87 8.95 7.53
N LYS A 17 4.77 9.95 7.54
CA LYS A 17 6.08 9.83 8.20
C LYS A 17 5.93 9.86 9.70
N ASP A 18 5.06 10.71 10.23
CA ASP A 18 4.75 10.76 11.66
C ASP A 18 4.15 9.44 12.14
N MET A 19 3.29 8.80 11.34
CA MET A 19 2.77 7.47 11.64
C MET A 19 3.88 6.42 11.70
N LEU A 20 4.79 6.40 10.74
CA LEU A 20 5.94 5.48 10.74
C LEU A 20 6.89 5.74 11.92
N ALA A 21 7.17 7.01 12.21
CA ALA A 21 7.97 7.42 13.36
C ALA A 21 7.32 7.02 14.69
N GLN A 22 6.00 7.15 14.81
CA GLN A 22 5.24 6.69 15.97
C GLN A 22 5.35 5.17 16.14
N ILE A 23 5.17 4.39 15.06
CA ILE A 23 5.34 2.93 15.08
C ILE A 23 6.73 2.56 15.60
N LYS A 24 7.78 3.22 15.08
CA LYS A 24 9.15 3.02 15.56
C LYS A 24 9.33 3.40 17.03
N GLY A 25 8.79 4.55 17.44
CA GLY A 25 8.89 5.06 18.80
C GLY A 25 8.21 4.17 19.84
N LEU A 26 7.19 3.41 19.43
CA LEU A 26 6.54 2.38 20.26
C LEU A 26 7.34 1.07 20.36
N GLY A 27 8.49 0.97 19.70
CA GLY A 27 9.38 -0.19 19.77
C GLY A 27 9.12 -1.27 18.70
N TYR A 28 8.18 -1.05 17.78
CA TYR A 28 7.98 -1.97 16.66
C TYR A 28 9.12 -1.88 15.63
N ASN A 29 9.40 -2.99 14.95
CA ASN A 29 10.46 -3.12 13.96
C ASN A 29 10.02 -3.76 12.64
N VAL A 30 8.77 -4.20 12.51
CA VAL A 30 8.21 -4.79 11.29
C VAL A 30 6.81 -4.22 11.03
N ILE A 31 6.51 -3.89 9.77
CA ILE A 31 5.17 -3.53 9.30
C ILE A 31 4.75 -4.56 8.26
N ARG A 32 3.56 -5.15 8.44
CA ARG A 32 2.87 -5.89 7.39
C ARG A 32 2.12 -4.89 6.51
N LEU A 33 2.50 -4.75 5.24
CA LEU A 33 1.91 -3.78 4.31
C LEU A 33 1.01 -4.50 3.28
N PRO A 34 -0.31 -4.45 3.45
CA PRO A 34 -1.23 -5.14 2.56
C PRO A 34 -1.54 -4.33 1.29
N PHE A 35 -1.62 -5.03 0.15
CA PHE A 35 -1.93 -4.42 -1.16
C PHE A 35 -2.86 -5.32 -1.98
N SER A 36 -3.63 -4.75 -2.91
CA SER A 36 -4.38 -5.52 -3.91
C SER A 36 -3.77 -5.33 -5.31
N VAL A 37 -4.00 -6.29 -6.21
CA VAL A 37 -3.61 -6.15 -7.63
C VAL A 37 -4.29 -4.93 -8.25
N GLN A 38 -5.57 -4.71 -7.93
CA GLN A 38 -6.33 -3.53 -8.35
C GLN A 38 -5.65 -2.23 -7.94
N ALA A 39 -5.25 -2.12 -6.68
CA ALA A 39 -4.62 -0.90 -6.20
C ALA A 39 -3.31 -0.61 -6.91
N LEU A 40 -2.46 -1.61 -7.14
CA LEU A 40 -1.19 -1.39 -7.82
C LEU A 40 -1.34 -1.01 -9.30
N ARG A 41 -2.50 -1.28 -9.91
CA ARG A 41 -2.85 -0.88 -11.29
C ARG A 41 -3.68 0.39 -11.37
N SER A 42 -4.16 0.92 -10.25
CA SER A 42 -4.96 2.14 -10.24
C SER A 42 -4.10 3.35 -10.66
N PRO A 43 -4.65 4.27 -11.46
CA PRO A 43 -3.93 5.48 -11.86
C PRO A 43 -3.82 6.51 -10.73
N SER A 44 -4.64 6.37 -9.68
CA SER A 44 -4.76 7.39 -8.63
C SER A 44 -5.01 6.81 -7.25
N ILE A 45 -4.80 7.69 -6.27
CA ILE A 45 -5.06 7.51 -4.84
C ILE A 45 -6.16 8.46 -4.40
N SER A 46 -6.83 8.15 -3.28
CA SER A 46 -7.82 9.05 -2.67
C SER A 46 -7.72 9.03 -1.14
N SER A 47 -8.54 9.83 -0.46
CA SER A 47 -8.60 9.90 1.02
C SER A 47 -7.27 10.27 1.69
N VAL A 48 -6.55 11.22 1.08
CA VAL A 48 -5.31 11.80 1.62
C VAL A 48 -5.49 13.29 1.83
N ASN A 49 -5.15 13.79 3.00
CA ASN A 49 -5.01 15.22 3.23
C ASN A 49 -3.63 15.67 2.75
N PHE A 50 -3.55 16.17 1.53
CA PHE A 50 -2.29 16.61 0.92
C PHE A 50 -1.71 17.89 1.52
N SER A 51 -2.48 18.64 2.31
CA SER A 51 -1.99 19.80 3.05
C SER A 51 -1.31 19.41 4.36
N LEU A 52 -1.32 18.13 4.73
CA LEU A 52 -0.78 17.63 5.98
C LEU A 52 0.67 17.14 5.82
N GLY A 53 1.62 18.05 6.02
CA GLY A 53 3.05 17.75 6.11
C GLY A 53 3.59 16.99 4.89
N SER A 54 4.25 15.87 5.15
CA SER A 54 4.85 14.97 4.17
C SER A 54 3.83 14.34 3.22
N ASN A 55 2.53 14.30 3.55
CA ASN A 55 1.50 13.79 2.64
C ASN A 55 1.43 14.61 1.34
N GLN A 56 1.89 15.87 1.33
CA GLN A 56 2.02 16.69 0.12
C GLN A 56 2.81 15.97 -0.98
N SER A 57 3.85 15.22 -0.61
CA SER A 57 4.69 14.46 -1.56
C SER A 57 3.95 13.33 -2.28
N LEU A 58 2.80 12.91 -1.74
CA LEU A 58 1.94 11.86 -2.30
C LEU A 58 1.00 12.41 -3.37
N GLN A 59 0.85 13.72 -3.49
CA GLN A 59 -0.07 14.33 -4.45
C GLN A 59 0.34 13.98 -5.89
N GLY A 60 -0.63 13.46 -6.65
CA GLY A 60 -0.42 13.01 -8.04
C GLY A 60 0.41 11.74 -8.18
N LYS A 61 0.69 11.00 -7.09
CA LYS A 61 1.37 9.71 -7.12
C LYS A 61 0.39 8.57 -7.37
N THR A 62 0.85 7.55 -8.10
CA THR A 62 0.13 6.27 -8.19
C THR A 62 0.28 5.48 -6.88
N PRO A 63 -0.60 4.50 -6.60
CA PRO A 63 -0.48 3.66 -5.41
C PRO A 63 0.87 2.94 -5.29
N LEU A 64 1.45 2.51 -6.42
CA LEU A 64 2.78 1.88 -6.43
C LEU A 64 3.87 2.88 -6.02
N GLN A 65 3.80 4.13 -6.49
CA GLN A 65 4.74 5.17 -6.08
C GLN A 65 4.56 5.56 -4.60
N VAL A 66 3.32 5.56 -4.09
CA VAL A 66 3.09 5.74 -2.64
C VAL A 66 3.70 4.58 -1.85
N MET A 67 3.55 3.35 -2.32
CA MET A 67 4.18 2.18 -1.70
C MET A 67 5.70 2.32 -1.66
N ASP A 68 6.33 2.80 -2.74
CA ASP A 68 7.77 3.09 -2.77
C ASP A 68 8.18 4.09 -1.67
N LEU A 69 7.43 5.19 -1.51
CA LEU A 69 7.72 6.23 -0.52
C LEU A 69 7.55 5.73 0.93
N VAL A 70 6.54 4.89 1.18
CA VAL A 70 6.33 4.26 2.49
C VAL A 70 7.46 3.28 2.82
N ILE A 71 7.87 2.45 1.86
CA ILE A 71 8.98 1.49 2.04
C ILE A 71 10.30 2.23 2.25
N GLN A 72 10.56 3.28 1.47
CA GLN A 72 11.77 4.09 1.61
C GLN A 72 11.86 4.74 2.99
N GLU A 73 10.78 5.35 3.48
CA GLU A 73 10.76 5.96 4.80
C GLU A 73 10.86 4.91 5.91
N SER A 74 10.21 3.76 5.74
CA SER A 74 10.31 2.64 6.69
C SER A 74 11.75 2.13 6.80
N ASN A 75 12.44 1.97 5.67
CA ASN A 75 13.85 1.58 5.63
C ASN A 75 14.75 2.62 6.33
N ARG A 76 14.49 3.93 6.09
CA ARG A 76 15.19 5.03 6.78
C ARG A 76 15.06 4.95 8.31
N LEU A 77 13.91 4.48 8.81
CA LEU A 77 13.62 4.30 10.24
C LEU A 77 14.05 2.92 10.79
N GLY A 78 14.60 2.04 9.95
CA GLY A 78 14.94 0.67 10.32
C GLY A 78 13.72 -0.18 10.66
N LEU A 79 12.62 0.01 9.91
CA LEU A 79 11.41 -0.81 9.95
C LEU A 79 11.42 -1.76 8.75
N LEU A 80 11.36 -3.07 9.02
CA LEU A 80 11.21 -4.07 7.96
C LEU A 80 9.79 -4.04 7.41
N ILE A 81 9.66 -4.15 6.09
CA ILE A 81 8.36 -4.30 5.44
C ILE A 81 8.17 -5.75 5.02
N TYR A 82 7.08 -6.34 5.49
CA TYR A 82 6.56 -7.61 4.99
C TYR A 82 5.30 -7.32 4.16
N SER A 83 5.41 -7.44 2.84
CA SER A 83 4.29 -7.17 1.93
C SER A 83 3.46 -8.43 1.70
N ILE A 84 2.15 -8.25 1.69
CA ILE A 84 1.20 -9.34 1.44
C ILE A 84 0.10 -8.85 0.53
N ALA A 85 -0.18 -9.62 -0.51
CA ALA A 85 -1.32 -9.34 -1.35
C ALA A 85 -2.61 -9.73 -0.61
N ILE A 86 -3.51 -8.78 -0.43
CA ILE A 86 -4.87 -8.99 0.07
C ILE A 86 -5.81 -8.14 -0.77
N ASP A 87 -6.79 -8.79 -1.39
CA ASP A 87 -7.80 -8.10 -2.16
C ASP A 87 -9.06 -7.92 -1.30
N TRP A 88 -9.20 -6.74 -0.70
CA TRP A 88 -10.40 -6.33 0.03
C TRP A 88 -11.27 -5.34 -0.75
N VAL A 89 -10.79 -4.86 -1.91
CA VAL A 89 -11.51 -3.85 -2.72
C VAL A 89 -12.75 -4.47 -3.37
N THR A 90 -12.69 -5.78 -3.64
CA THR A 90 -13.85 -6.56 -4.04
C THR A 90 -14.39 -7.31 -2.82
N THR A 91 -15.70 -7.54 -2.78
CA THR A 91 -16.36 -8.50 -1.87
C THR A 91 -15.86 -9.96 -2.04
N ALA A 92 -14.74 -10.18 -2.73
CA ALA A 92 -14.14 -11.44 -3.12
C ALA A 92 -13.50 -12.24 -1.99
N PHE A 93 -13.56 -11.78 -0.73
CA PHE A 93 -13.40 -12.70 0.40
C PHE A 93 -14.49 -13.79 0.40
N ARG A 94 -15.57 -13.62 -0.38
CA ARG A 94 -16.66 -14.62 -0.51
C ARG A 94 -16.46 -15.65 -1.62
N ASN A 95 -15.58 -15.42 -2.60
CA ASN A 95 -15.48 -16.28 -3.78
C ASN A 95 -14.03 -16.75 -4.00
N PHE A 96 -13.60 -17.73 -3.22
CA PHE A 96 -12.53 -18.63 -3.66
C PHE A 96 -13.08 -19.48 -4.82
N GLY A 97 -13.09 -18.92 -6.02
CA GLY A 97 -13.54 -19.61 -7.23
C GLY A 97 -14.00 -18.68 -8.34
N THR A 98 -13.34 -18.82 -9.49
CA THR A 98 -13.49 -18.10 -10.77
C THR A 98 -13.34 -16.58 -10.66
N GLU A 99 -12.10 -16.12 -10.91
CA GLU A 99 -11.61 -14.74 -10.90
C GLU A 99 -11.35 -14.18 -9.49
N MET A 100 -10.08 -14.26 -9.08
CA MET A 100 -9.54 -13.66 -7.84
C MET A 100 -9.72 -12.13 -7.86
N GLY A 101 -10.91 -11.65 -7.51
CA GLY A 101 -11.25 -10.23 -7.56
C GLY A 101 -11.40 -9.66 -8.99
N GLY A 102 -11.71 -10.50 -9.99
CA GLY A 102 -11.75 -10.08 -11.39
C GLY A 102 -10.39 -10.09 -12.10
N PHE A 103 -9.34 -10.62 -11.46
CA PHE A 103 -8.01 -10.75 -12.03
C PHE A 103 -7.67 -12.21 -12.38
N THR A 104 -6.93 -12.39 -13.47
CA THR A 104 -6.45 -13.70 -13.93
C THR A 104 -5.23 -14.15 -13.11
N GLU A 105 -4.92 -15.45 -13.10
CA GLU A 105 -3.68 -15.95 -12.47
C GLU A 105 -2.43 -15.24 -13.03
N ALA A 106 -2.40 -14.99 -14.34
CA ALA A 106 -1.31 -14.25 -14.99
C ALA A 106 -1.18 -12.83 -14.42
N ASP A 107 -2.28 -12.15 -14.11
CA ASP A 107 -2.23 -10.83 -13.47
C ASP A 107 -1.56 -10.88 -12.11
N TRP A 108 -1.89 -11.90 -11.30
CA TRP A 108 -1.28 -12.12 -9.99
C TRP A 108 0.20 -12.44 -10.09
N ILE A 109 0.59 -13.37 -10.96
CA ILE A 109 2.00 -13.74 -11.18
C ILE A 109 2.80 -12.52 -11.65
N ASN A 110 2.27 -11.75 -12.61
CA ASN A 110 2.93 -10.56 -13.12
C ASN A 110 3.10 -9.50 -12.03
N THR A 111 2.08 -9.27 -11.20
CA THR A 111 2.17 -8.32 -10.08
C THR A 111 3.22 -8.76 -9.05
N TRP A 112 3.25 -10.03 -8.66
CA TRP A 112 4.27 -10.53 -7.73
C TRP A 112 5.67 -10.45 -8.31
N THR A 113 5.84 -10.83 -9.57
CA THR A 113 7.14 -10.75 -10.28
C THR A 113 7.65 -9.33 -10.39
N MET A 114 6.76 -8.37 -10.70
CA MET A 114 7.07 -6.95 -10.71
C MET A 114 7.53 -6.46 -9.33
N LEU A 115 6.83 -6.83 -8.25
CA LEU A 115 7.19 -6.40 -6.90
C LEU A 115 8.53 -6.99 -6.45
N ALA A 116 8.76 -8.28 -6.69
CA ALA A 116 10.01 -8.96 -6.35
C ALA A 116 11.21 -8.46 -7.16
N SER A 117 10.98 -7.86 -8.33
CA SER A 117 12.05 -7.22 -9.12
C SER A 117 12.30 -5.77 -8.69
N ARG A 118 11.30 -5.13 -8.09
CA ARG A 118 11.34 -3.71 -7.68
C ARG A 118 11.95 -3.51 -6.29
N TYR A 119 11.72 -4.45 -5.37
CA TYR A 119 12.16 -4.42 -3.97
C TYR A 119 13.05 -5.61 -3.64
#